data_AF-A0A820HVT3-F1
#
_entry.id   AF-A0A820HVT3-F1
#
_cell.length_a   1.000
_cell.length_b   1.000
_cell.length_c   1.000
_cell.angle_alpha   90.00
_cell.angle_beta   90.00
_cell.angle_gamma   90.00
#
_symmetry.space_group_name_H-M   'P 1'
#
loop_
_entity.id
_entity.type
_entity.pdbx_description
1 polymer ?
#
loop_
_entity_poly.entity_id
_entity_poly.type
_entity_poly.pdbx_seq_one_letter_code
_entity_poly.pdbx_strand_id
1 'polypeptide(L)'
;INAYGKYIGRGYIQLSSEANYKAAWNELREYYIQHPEEVNNIQDLEQVNFVKHPENVSRDPHAWNVSAWYWKNQVQQHVNAGFRATVTKGIRPLEPHMDSRVAIYEKVCLAFGVSQHL
;
A
#
# COMPACT_ATOMS: atom_id res chain seq x y z
N ILE A 1 7.12 -11.84 -20.50
CA ILE A 1 7.54 -11.58 -19.11
C ILE A 1 7.41 -10.07 -18.90
N ASN A 2 6.55 -9.60 -18.00
CA ASN A 2 6.44 -8.16 -17.76
C ASN A 2 7.72 -7.64 -17.07
N ALA A 3 7.96 -6.33 -17.11
CA ALA A 3 9.17 -5.71 -16.56
C ALA A 3 9.35 -5.94 -15.04
N TYR A 4 8.34 -6.49 -14.35
CA TYR A 4 8.32 -6.69 -12.90
C TYR A 4 8.52 -8.16 -12.48
N GLY A 5 8.64 -9.10 -13.42
CA GLY A 5 8.74 -10.52 -13.10
C GLY A 5 7.58 -10.99 -12.20
N LYS A 6 7.90 -11.58 -11.04
CA LYS A 6 6.89 -11.98 -10.05
C LYS A 6 6.35 -10.84 -9.19
N TYR A 7 6.93 -9.64 -9.24
CA TYR A 7 6.61 -8.47 -8.40
C TYR A 7 5.60 -7.51 -9.05
N ILE A 8 4.53 -8.09 -9.60
CA ILE A 8 3.37 -7.37 -10.17
C ILE A 8 2.56 -6.65 -9.09
N GLY A 9 1.67 -5.74 -9.51
CA GLY A 9 0.74 -5.04 -8.61
C GLY A 9 -0.11 -5.98 -7.76
N ARG A 10 -0.06 -5.84 -6.43
CA ARG A 10 -0.89 -6.59 -5.48
C ARG A 10 -1.39 -5.73 -4.32
N GLY A 11 -2.44 -6.20 -3.66
CA GLY A 11 -3.07 -5.52 -2.53
C GLY A 11 -3.81 -4.23 -2.92
N TYR A 12 -4.30 -3.50 -1.93
CA TYR A 12 -5.15 -2.32 -2.16
C TYR A 12 -4.39 -1.16 -2.83
N ILE A 13 -3.08 -1.04 -2.57
CA ILE A 13 -2.23 0.01 -3.16
C ILE A 13 -1.57 -0.42 -4.48
N GLN A 14 -1.80 -1.65 -4.95
CA GLN A 14 -1.15 -2.21 -6.15
C GLN A 14 0.39 -2.15 -6.07
N LEU A 15 0.96 -2.59 -4.94
CA LEU A 15 2.40 -2.59 -4.71
C LEU A 15 3.12 -3.34 -5.84
N SER A 16 4.06 -2.68 -6.50
CA SER A 16 4.77 -3.18 -7.69
C SER A 16 6.27 -2.95 -7.56
N SER A 17 7.07 -3.73 -8.30
CA SER A 17 8.55 -3.76 -8.31
C SER A 17 9.22 -4.48 -7.14
N GLU A 18 10.29 -5.20 -7.42
CA GLU A 18 11.07 -5.92 -6.41
C GLU A 18 11.58 -5.00 -5.29
N ALA A 19 11.99 -3.78 -5.63
CA ALA A 19 12.48 -2.79 -4.67
C ALA A 19 11.44 -2.45 -3.60
N ASN A 20 10.18 -2.22 -4.00
CA ASN A 20 9.11 -1.91 -3.07
C ASN A 20 8.73 -3.11 -2.20
N TYR A 21 8.71 -4.33 -2.75
CA TYR A 21 8.45 -5.54 -1.97
C TYR A 21 9.53 -5.78 -0.91
N LYS A 22 10.80 -5.53 -1.27
CA LYS A 22 11.93 -5.59 -0.31
C LYS A 22 11.81 -4.52 0.77
N ALA A 23 11.54 -3.26 0.39
CA ALA A 23 11.40 -2.17 1.34
C ALA A 23 10.25 -2.41 2.33
N ALA A 24 9.07 -2.80 1.82
CA ALA A 24 7.91 -3.12 2.64
C ALA A 24 8.22 -4.26 3.63
N TRP A 25 8.84 -5.34 3.16
CA TRP A 25 9.20 -6.47 4.04
C TRP A 25 10.20 -6.06 5.12
N ASN A 26 11.24 -5.29 4.77
CA ASN A 26 12.26 -4.90 5.73
C ASN A 26 11.68 -4.08 6.90
N GLU A 27 10.73 -3.17 6.63
CA GLU A 27 10.09 -2.38 7.69
C GLU A 27 8.98 -3.14 8.42
N LEU A 28 8.14 -3.91 7.70
CA LEU A 28 7.01 -4.62 8.32
C LEU A 28 7.43 -5.89 9.06
N ARG A 29 8.64 -6.41 8.83
CA ARG A 29 9.15 -7.59 9.54
C ARG A 29 9.18 -7.38 11.05
N GLU A 30 9.63 -6.22 11.51
CA GLU A 30 9.65 -5.90 12.95
C GLU A 30 8.26 -5.79 13.54
N TYR A 31 7.33 -5.20 12.77
CA TYR A 31 5.91 -5.16 13.14
C TYR A 31 5.34 -6.57 13.34
N TYR A 32 5.58 -7.52 12.42
CA TYR A 32 5.11 -8.90 12.59
C TYR A 32 5.80 -9.68 13.72
N ILE A 33 7.01 -9.32 14.11
CA ILE A 33 7.67 -9.88 15.30
C ILE A 33 6.93 -9.42 16.57
N GLN A 34 6.48 -8.16 16.60
CA GLN A 34 5.74 -7.59 17.74
C GLN A 34 4.26 -7.98 17.76
N HIS A 35 3.70 -8.33 16.59
CA HIS A 35 2.31 -8.69 16.36
C HIS A 35 2.18 -10.11 15.77
N PRO A 36 2.60 -11.14 16.53
CA PRO A 36 2.58 -12.51 16.05
C PRO A 36 1.20 -13.03 15.70
N GLU A 37 0.11 -12.46 16.22
CA GLU A 37 -1.27 -12.81 15.92
C GLU A 37 -1.67 -12.52 14.46
N GLU A 38 -0.93 -11.65 13.77
CA GLU A 38 -1.19 -11.31 12.37
C GLU A 38 -0.49 -12.25 11.38
N VAL A 39 0.33 -13.17 11.89
CA VAL A 39 1.01 -14.21 11.14
C VAL A 39 0.73 -15.55 11.81
N ASN A 40 0.78 -16.67 11.10
CA ASN A 40 0.43 -17.95 11.74
C ASN A 40 1.38 -18.30 12.92
N ASN A 41 2.65 -17.92 12.84
CA ASN A 41 3.69 -18.04 13.89
C ASN A 41 4.94 -17.20 13.51
N ILE A 42 5.65 -16.61 14.48
CA ILE A 42 6.94 -15.90 14.27
C ILE A 42 8.00 -16.82 13.65
N GLN A 43 7.99 -18.11 14.03
CA GLN A 43 8.90 -19.11 13.48
C GLN A 43 8.70 -19.29 11.96
N ASP A 44 7.54 -18.87 11.44
CA ASP A 44 7.14 -18.91 10.05
C ASP A 44 7.16 -17.53 9.36
N LEU A 45 7.87 -16.52 9.89
CA LEU A 45 8.01 -15.22 9.22
C LEU A 45 8.52 -15.34 7.78
N GLU A 46 9.28 -16.40 7.48
CA GLU A 46 9.69 -16.69 6.11
C GLU A 46 8.53 -17.06 5.18
N GLN A 47 7.45 -17.66 5.68
CA GLN A 47 6.26 -17.99 4.87
C GLN A 47 5.50 -16.75 4.43
N VAL A 48 5.56 -15.67 5.20
CA VAL A 48 4.93 -14.37 4.87
C VAL A 48 5.90 -13.39 4.23
N ASN A 49 7.17 -13.76 4.04
CA ASN A 49 8.20 -12.92 3.44
C ASN A 49 7.81 -12.50 2.01
N PHE A 50 7.49 -11.22 1.81
CA PHE A 50 7.00 -10.69 0.53
C PHE A 50 8.03 -10.79 -0.60
N VAL A 51 9.32 -10.87 -0.29
CA VAL A 51 10.38 -11.03 -1.30
C VAL A 51 10.37 -12.45 -1.88
N LYS A 52 10.15 -13.45 -1.01
CA LYS A 52 10.06 -14.86 -1.40
C LYS A 52 8.68 -15.19 -1.98
N HIS A 53 7.64 -14.75 -1.28
CA HIS A 53 6.22 -15.03 -1.49
C HIS A 53 5.43 -13.73 -1.77
N PRO A 54 5.63 -13.09 -2.94
CA PRO A 54 4.99 -11.82 -3.24
C PRO A 54 3.45 -11.89 -3.26
N GLU A 55 2.86 -13.07 -3.48
CA GLU A 55 1.42 -13.31 -3.38
C GLU A 55 0.81 -12.92 -2.03
N ASN A 56 1.59 -12.98 -0.94
CA ASN A 56 1.10 -12.64 0.39
C ASN A 56 0.70 -11.18 0.53
N VAL A 57 1.25 -10.27 -0.29
CA VAL A 57 0.84 -8.85 -0.30
C VAL A 57 -0.65 -8.66 -0.63
N SER A 58 -1.29 -9.64 -1.26
CA SER A 58 -2.72 -9.61 -1.57
C SER A 58 -3.63 -10.21 -0.50
N ARG A 59 -3.07 -10.82 0.55
CA ARG A 59 -3.82 -11.51 1.60
C ARG A 59 -3.97 -10.60 2.81
N ASP A 60 -5.13 -10.63 3.46
CA ASP A 60 -5.29 -9.98 4.75
C ASP A 60 -4.54 -10.79 5.84
N PRO A 61 -3.94 -10.12 6.85
CA PRO A 61 -3.91 -8.66 7.07
C PRO A 61 -2.82 -7.93 6.26
N HIS A 62 -1.92 -8.63 5.56
CA HIS A 62 -0.77 -8.04 4.88
C HIS A 62 -1.13 -6.96 3.85
N ALA A 63 -2.25 -7.11 3.14
CA ALA A 63 -2.74 -6.12 2.18
C ALA A 63 -2.98 -4.75 2.84
N TRP A 64 -3.53 -4.74 4.07
CA TRP A 64 -3.70 -3.52 4.87
C TRP A 64 -2.36 -2.95 5.30
N ASN A 65 -1.49 -3.77 5.89
CA ASN A 65 -0.21 -3.31 6.45
C ASN A 65 0.71 -2.74 5.36
N VAL A 66 0.77 -3.39 4.20
CA VAL A 66 1.52 -2.88 3.04
C VAL A 66 0.94 -1.57 2.52
N SER A 67 -0.40 -1.45 2.47
CA SER A 67 -1.04 -0.22 2.01
C SER A 67 -0.81 0.94 2.97
N ALA A 68 -0.89 0.69 4.28
CA ALA A 68 -0.58 1.67 5.33
C ALA A 68 0.90 2.07 5.32
N TRP A 69 1.80 1.10 5.19
CA TRP A 69 3.24 1.34 5.03
C TRP A 69 3.54 2.22 3.82
N TYR A 70 2.97 1.90 2.65
CA TYR A 70 3.17 2.68 1.44
C TYR A 70 2.60 4.09 1.61
N TRP A 71 1.41 4.23 2.20
CA TRP A 71 0.80 5.52 2.45
C TRP A 71 1.70 6.40 3.33
N LYS A 72 2.17 5.87 4.47
CA LYS A 72 3.07 6.57 5.38
C LYS A 72 4.35 7.03 4.69
N ASN A 73 4.99 6.14 3.93
CA ASN A 73 6.33 6.40 3.39
C ASN A 73 6.35 7.18 2.06
N GLN A 74 5.31 7.05 1.23
CA GLN A 74 5.31 7.63 -0.13
C GLN A 74 4.24 8.70 -0.33
N VAL A 75 3.13 8.61 0.40
CA VAL A 75 1.92 9.39 0.09
C VAL A 75 1.66 10.52 1.09
N GLN A 76 1.86 10.26 2.39
CA GLN A 76 1.46 11.15 3.48
C GLN A 76 2.03 12.57 3.35
N GLN A 77 3.28 12.71 2.90
CA GLN A 77 3.94 14.01 2.70
C GLN A 77 3.23 14.92 1.67
N HIS A 78 2.35 14.38 0.84
CA HIS A 78 1.63 15.11 -0.20
C HIS A 78 0.19 15.47 0.20
N VAL A 79 -0.32 14.98 1.34
CA VAL A 79 -1.71 15.18 1.79
C VAL A 79 -2.05 16.66 1.97
N ASN A 80 -1.13 17.45 2.54
CA ASN A 80 -1.36 18.88 2.78
C ASN A 80 -1.40 19.72 1.49
N ALA A 81 -0.97 19.16 0.36
CA ALA A 81 -1.02 19.82 -0.94
C ALA A 81 -2.31 19.53 -1.72
N GLY A 82 -3.28 18.84 -1.11
CA GLY A 82 -4.54 18.45 -1.72
C GLY A 82 -4.53 17.03 -2.28
N PHE A 83 -5.74 16.49 -2.50
CA PHE A 83 -5.95 15.12 -2.93
C PHE A 83 -5.37 14.85 -4.32
N ARG A 84 -5.49 15.79 -5.27
CA ARG A 84 -4.88 15.65 -6.60
C ARG A 84 -3.36 15.56 -6.53
N ALA A 85 -2.73 16.37 -5.68
CA ALA A 85 -1.29 16.27 -5.43
C ALA A 85 -0.90 14.94 -4.77
N THR A 86 -1.73 14.47 -3.83
CA THR A 86 -1.56 13.17 -3.16
C THR A 86 -1.57 12.02 -4.16
N VAL A 87 -2.53 12.01 -5.09
CA VAL A 87 -2.63 11.00 -6.14
C VAL A 87 -1.48 11.10 -7.13
N THR A 88 -1.21 12.29 -7.68
CA THR A 88 -0.18 12.45 -8.74
C THR A 88 1.25 12.24 -8.24
N LYS A 89 1.58 12.73 -7.04
CA LYS A 89 2.96 12.70 -6.51
C LYS A 89 3.24 11.50 -5.60
N GLY A 90 2.24 11.03 -4.86
CA GLY A 90 2.38 9.91 -3.92
C GLY A 90 2.02 8.57 -4.53
N ILE A 91 0.77 8.42 -4.96
CA ILE A 91 0.27 7.17 -5.54
C ILE A 91 0.90 6.91 -6.91
N ARG A 92 1.08 7.97 -7.71
CA ARG A 92 1.63 7.92 -9.07
C ARG A 92 0.95 6.85 -9.94
N PRO A 93 -0.40 6.84 -10.01
CA PRO A 93 -1.09 5.85 -10.80
C PRO A 93 -0.73 6.01 -12.28
N LEU A 94 -0.76 4.92 -13.03
CA LEU A 94 -0.84 5.02 -14.49
C LEU A 94 -2.19 5.69 -14.84
N GLU A 95 -2.14 6.73 -15.67
CA GLU A 95 -3.32 7.48 -16.17
C GLU A 95 -4.27 6.56 -16.98
N PRO A 96 -5.60 6.82 -17.09
CA PRO A 96 -6.37 8.02 -16.73
C PRO A 96 -7.49 7.77 -15.70
N HIS A 97 -7.22 7.95 -14.40
CA HIS A 97 -8.18 7.61 -13.33
C HIS A 97 -8.36 8.70 -12.25
N MET A 98 -8.00 9.95 -12.53
CA MET A 98 -8.09 11.01 -11.53
C MET A 98 -9.53 11.28 -11.10
N ASP A 99 -10.45 11.43 -12.05
CA ASP A 99 -11.84 11.82 -11.73
C ASP A 99 -12.58 10.74 -10.94
N SER A 100 -12.34 9.45 -11.23
CA SER A 100 -12.91 8.35 -10.44
C SER A 100 -12.36 8.34 -9.01
N ARG A 101 -11.07 8.67 -8.82
CA ARG A 101 -10.47 8.79 -7.48
C ARG A 101 -11.03 9.99 -6.71
N VAL A 102 -11.18 11.13 -7.37
CA VAL A 102 -11.80 12.33 -6.77
C VAL A 102 -13.22 12.03 -6.33
N ALA A 103 -14.04 11.39 -7.19
CA ALA A 103 -15.41 11.04 -6.84
C ALA A 103 -15.51 10.09 -5.63
N ILE A 104 -14.55 9.17 -5.46
CA ILE A 104 -14.47 8.32 -4.26
C ILE A 104 -14.07 9.14 -3.04
N TYR A 105 -13.06 10.00 -3.17
CA TYR A 105 -12.60 10.88 -2.09
C TYR A 105 -13.71 11.80 -1.57
N GLU A 106 -14.49 12.42 -2.47
CA GLU A 106 -15.61 13.27 -2.11
C GLU A 106 -16.68 12.52 -1.29
N LYS A 107 -17.00 11.28 -1.69
CA LYS A 107 -17.95 10.43 -0.95
C LYS A 107 -17.43 10.07 0.44
N VAL A 108 -16.13 9.79 0.56
CA VAL A 108 -15.48 9.51 1.84
C VAL A 108 -15.50 10.75 2.73
N CYS A 109 -15.10 11.91 2.22
CA CYS A 109 -15.16 13.17 2.97
C CYS A 109 -16.57 13.48 3.48
N LEU A 110 -17.58 13.29 2.62
CA LEU A 110 -18.98 13.47 3.00
C LEU A 110 -19.41 12.51 4.12
N ALA A 111 -19.06 11.23 4.01
CA ALA A 111 -19.41 10.21 5.01
C ALA A 111 -18.77 10.50 6.39
N PHE A 112 -17.58 11.11 6.41
CA PHE A 112 -16.87 11.49 7.64
C PHE A 112 -17.15 12.93 8.10
N GLY A 113 -17.96 13.70 7.37
CA GLY A 113 -18.28 15.09 7.72
C GLY A 113 -17.08 16.05 7.68
N VAL A 114 -16.09 15.78 6.83
CA VAL A 114 -14.87 16.59 6.70
C VAL A 114 -14.87 17.40 5.40
N SER A 115 -14.22 18.57 5.42
CA SER A 115 -14.05 19.38 4.21
C SER A 115 -13.14 18.68 3.20
N GLN A 116 -13.46 18.84 1.92
CA GLN A 116 -12.63 18.35 0.83
C GLN A 116 -11.45 19.29 0.62
N HIS A 117 -10.25 18.73 0.52
CA HIS A 117 -9.06 19.45 0.07
C HIS A 117 -8.59 18.79 -1.23
N LEU A 118 -9.10 19.28 -2.36
CA LEU A 118 -8.84 18.72 -3.69
C LEU A 118 -7.46 19.12 -4.24
#